data_AF-A0A2A6DW93-F1
#
_entry.id   AF-A0A2A6DW93-F1
#
_cell.length_a   1.000
_cell.length_b   1.000
_cell.length_c   1.000
_cell.angle_alpha   90.00
_cell.angle_beta   90.00
_cell.angle_gamma   90.00
#
_symmetry.space_group_name_H-M   'P 1'
#
loop_
_entity.id
_entity.type
_entity.pdbx_description
1 polymer ?
#
loop_
_entity_poly.entity_id
_entity_poly.type
_entity_poly.pdbx_seq_one_letter_code
_entity_poly.pdbx_strand_id
1 'polypeptide(L)'
;PDKPQVFREAYRVLKPGGRLAISDVVLTAELPPEIKNDLDAYSGCMSGASSIDELKMILEQSGYTRITIEPKDESRTFIKDWLPGANIEDYIVSAIIKAVKP
;
A
#
# COMPACT_ATOMS: atom_id res chain seq x y z
N PRO A 1 -0.84 -4.45 -10.91
CA PRO A 1 -2.18 -4.52 -11.55
C PRO A 1 -3.09 -3.40 -10.99
N ASP A 2 -4.20 -3.07 -11.69
CA ASP A 2 -5.00 -1.82 -11.60
C ASP A 2 -5.63 -1.52 -10.22
N LYS A 3 -4.82 -0.99 -9.29
CA LYS A 3 -5.25 -0.49 -7.97
C LYS A 3 -6.39 0.54 -8.07
N PRO A 4 -6.36 1.51 -9.00
CA PRO A 4 -7.49 2.43 -9.18
C PRO A 4 -8.83 1.73 -9.39
N GLN A 5 -8.88 0.69 -10.23
CA GLN A 5 -10.10 -0.09 -10.43
C GLN A 5 -10.56 -0.80 -9.14
N VAL A 6 -9.63 -1.41 -8.39
CA VAL A 6 -9.95 -2.11 -7.14
C VAL A 6 -10.60 -1.17 -6.12
N PHE A 7 -10.05 0.02 -5.91
CA PHE A 7 -10.61 0.97 -4.95
C PHE A 7 -11.96 1.55 -5.40
N ARG A 8 -12.18 1.75 -6.71
CA ARG A 8 -13.50 2.11 -7.26
C ARG A 8 -14.53 1.03 -7.01
N GLU A 9 -14.19 -0.24 -7.20
CA GLU A 9 -15.12 -1.34 -6.95
C GLU A 9 -15.42 -1.54 -5.46
N ALA A 10 -14.42 -1.40 -4.60
CA ALA A 10 -14.63 -1.37 -3.15
C ALA A 10 -15.57 -0.21 -2.75
N TYR A 11 -15.39 0.96 -3.34
CA TYR A 11 -16.26 2.11 -3.09
C TYR A 11 -17.70 1.86 -3.57
N ARG A 12 -17.87 1.25 -4.74
CA ARG A 12 -19.18 0.94 -5.32
C ARG A 12 -20.02 0.06 -4.39
N VAL A 13 -19.41 -0.96 -3.77
CA VAL A 13 -20.15 -1.94 -2.93
C VAL A 13 -20.39 -1.47 -1.50
N LEU A 14 -19.64 -0.49 -0.99
CA LEU A 14 -19.89 0.09 0.34
C LEU A 14 -21.23 0.83 0.37
N LYS A 15 -21.93 0.76 1.51
CA LYS A 15 -23.08 1.63 1.79
C LYS A 15 -22.59 3.06 2.11
N PRO A 16 -23.44 4.09 1.97
CA PRO A 16 -23.16 5.42 2.54
C PRO A 16 -22.81 5.31 4.03
N GLY A 17 -21.77 6.01 4.47
CA GLY A 17 -21.16 5.88 5.80
C GLY A 17 -20.30 4.62 6.01
N GLY A 18 -20.16 3.76 4.99
CA GLY A 18 -19.33 2.56 5.03
C GLY A 18 -17.83 2.88 5.06
N ARG A 19 -17.03 1.96 5.62
CA ARG A 19 -15.59 2.17 5.83
C ARG A 19 -14.75 1.12 5.11
N LEU A 20 -13.74 1.58 4.37
CA LEU A 20 -12.58 0.80 3.96
C LEU A 20 -11.58 0.79 5.13
N ALA A 21 -11.10 -0.39 5.53
CA ALA A 21 -10.06 -0.55 6.55
C ALA A 21 -9.21 -1.78 6.21
N ILE A 22 -8.00 -1.56 5.67
CA ILE A 22 -7.10 -2.62 5.23
C ILE A 22 -5.69 -2.41 5.79
N SER A 23 -4.89 -3.48 5.79
CA SER A 23 -3.46 -3.44 6.04
C SER A 23 -2.75 -3.83 4.76
N ASP A 24 -1.79 -3.03 4.30
CA ASP A 24 -1.05 -3.29 3.07
C ASP A 24 0.41 -2.80 3.18
N VAL A 25 1.26 -3.22 2.25
CA VAL A 25 2.65 -2.74 2.13
C VAL A 25 2.69 -1.47 1.30
N VAL A 26 3.39 -0.46 1.79
CA VAL A 26 3.56 0.83 1.11
C VAL A 26 5.03 1.19 0.94
N LEU A 27 5.33 1.94 -0.12
CA LEU A 27 6.66 2.50 -0.35
C LEU A 27 6.87 3.75 0.49
N THR A 28 8.00 3.79 1.21
CA THR A 28 8.53 4.99 1.88
C THR A 28 9.66 5.65 1.10
N ALA A 29 10.26 4.93 0.15
CA ALA A 29 11.31 5.42 -0.74
C ALA A 29 11.23 4.71 -2.10
N GLU A 30 11.93 5.23 -3.11
CA GLU A 30 12.03 4.57 -4.41
C GLU A 30 12.86 3.28 -4.31
N LEU A 31 12.33 2.19 -4.89
CA LEU A 31 13.06 0.93 -4.95
C LEU A 31 14.21 0.99 -5.96
N PRO A 32 15.38 0.40 -5.63
CA PRO A 32 16.44 0.14 -6.60
C PRO A 32 15.92 -0.65 -7.80
N PRO A 33 16.43 -0.40 -9.03
CA PRO A 33 16.00 -1.10 -10.23
C PRO A 33 16.10 -2.63 -10.13
N GLU A 34 17.08 -3.13 -9.38
CA GLU A 34 17.30 -4.56 -9.16
C GLU A 34 16.11 -5.17 -8.42
N ILE A 35 15.65 -4.53 -7.34
CA ILE A 35 14.50 -5.00 -6.55
C ILE A 35 13.19 -4.76 -7.30
N LYS A 36 13.07 -3.63 -7.98
CA LYS A 36 11.84 -3.25 -8.71
C LYS A 36 11.49 -4.25 -9.82
N ASN A 37 12.50 -4.83 -10.45
CA ASN A 37 12.32 -5.79 -11.54
C ASN A 37 12.45 -7.27 -11.10
N ASP A 38 12.67 -7.52 -9.81
CA ASP A 38 12.77 -8.85 -9.25
C ASP A 38 11.39 -9.51 -9.12
N LEU A 39 11.24 -10.73 -9.66
CA LEU A 39 9.98 -11.48 -9.68
C LEU A 39 9.63 -12.06 -8.31
N ASP A 40 10.63 -12.45 -7.51
CA ASP A 40 10.41 -12.92 -6.15
C ASP A 40 9.92 -11.75 -5.29
N ALA A 41 10.54 -10.57 -5.44
CA ALA A 41 10.07 -9.35 -4.79
C ALA A 41 8.66 -8.94 -5.22
N TYR A 42 8.31 -9.17 -6.48
CA TYR A 42 6.97 -8.92 -6.98
C TYR A 42 5.94 -9.88 -6.39
N SER A 43 6.25 -11.18 -6.40
CA SER A 43 5.37 -12.22 -5.83
C SER A 43 5.19 -12.07 -4.32
N GLY A 44 6.19 -11.51 -3.62
CA GLY A 44 6.14 -11.15 -2.21
C GLY A 44 5.43 -9.83 -1.88
N CYS A 45 4.74 -9.20 -2.85
CA CYS A 45 4.04 -7.92 -2.71
C CYS A 45 4.95 -6.70 -2.42
N MET A 46 6.27 -6.82 -2.61
CA MET A 46 7.23 -5.77 -2.28
C MET A 46 7.42 -4.80 -3.44
N SER A 47 7.80 -5.29 -4.63
CA SER A 47 8.08 -4.41 -5.77
C SER A 47 6.84 -3.79 -6.42
N GLY A 48 5.67 -4.35 -6.14
CA GLY A 48 4.36 -3.83 -6.55
C GLY A 48 3.68 -2.88 -5.55
N ALA A 49 4.34 -2.56 -4.44
CA ALA A 49 3.82 -1.63 -3.43
C ALA A 49 3.63 -0.23 -4.02
N SER A 50 2.64 0.49 -3.53
CA SER A 50 2.38 1.89 -3.93
C SER A 50 2.89 2.84 -2.88
N SER A 51 3.26 4.06 -3.28
CA SER A 51 3.58 5.10 -2.29
C SER A 51 2.31 5.55 -1.55
N ILE A 52 2.51 6.16 -0.39
CA ILE A 52 1.42 6.73 0.40
C ILE A 52 0.66 7.80 -0.40
N ASP A 53 1.39 8.64 -1.14
CA ASP A 53 0.81 9.71 -1.95
C ASP A 53 -0.02 9.16 -3.11
N GLU A 54 0.47 8.11 -3.79
CA GLU A 54 -0.27 7.43 -4.85
C GLU A 54 -1.58 6.83 -4.31
N LEU A 55 -1.51 6.11 -3.18
CA LEU A 55 -2.70 5.51 -2.56
C LEU A 55 -3.71 6.57 -2.13
N LYS A 56 -3.25 7.67 -1.55
CA LYS A 56 -4.12 8.79 -1.15
C LYS A 56 -4.84 9.37 -2.36
N MET A 57 -4.10 9.64 -3.44
CA MET A 57 -4.67 10.15 -4.69
C MET A 57 -5.72 9.20 -5.28
N ILE A 58 -5.44 7.89 -5.31
CA ILE A 58 -6.38 6.89 -5.84
C ILE A 58 -7.67 6.83 -5.00
N LEU A 59 -7.55 6.87 -3.67
CA LEU A 59 -8.69 6.85 -2.76
C LEU A 59 -9.55 8.10 -2.92
N GLU A 60 -8.93 9.28 -3.02
CA GLU A 60 -9.62 10.56 -3.28
C GLU A 60 -10.37 10.52 -4.62
N GLN A 61 -9.71 10.08 -5.69
CA GLN A 61 -10.31 9.94 -7.01
C GLN A 61 -11.46 8.91 -7.06
N SER A 62 -11.43 7.92 -6.17
CA SER A 62 -12.51 6.93 -6.03
C SER A 62 -13.72 7.46 -5.25
N GLY A 63 -13.62 8.65 -4.63
CA GLY A 63 -14.70 9.30 -3.89
C GLY A 63 -14.66 9.09 -2.37
N TYR A 64 -13.60 8.46 -1.84
CA TYR A 64 -13.46 8.31 -0.39
C TYR A 64 -13.15 9.64 0.30
N THR A 65 -13.56 9.75 1.57
CA THR A 65 -13.26 10.85 2.48
C THR A 65 -12.62 10.33 3.75
N ARG A 66 -12.13 11.23 4.63
CA ARG A 66 -11.49 10.88 5.91
C ARG A 66 -10.37 9.83 5.75
N ILE A 67 -9.56 10.02 4.71
CA ILE A 67 -8.48 9.09 4.36
C ILE A 67 -7.36 9.23 5.37
N THR A 68 -6.93 8.10 5.93
CA THR A 68 -5.77 8.00 6.82
C THR A 68 -4.95 6.80 6.39
N ILE A 69 -3.66 7.03 6.19
CA ILE A 69 -2.67 6.00 5.88
C ILE A 69 -1.61 6.13 6.97
N GLU A 70 -1.53 5.11 7.84
CA GLU A 70 -0.69 5.11 9.04
C GLU A 70 0.41 4.06 8.87
N PRO A 71 1.62 4.45 8.42
CA PRO A 71 2.79 3.58 8.41
C PRO A 71 3.11 3.04 9.79
N LYS A 72 3.59 1.80 9.85
CA LYS A 72 4.06 1.14 11.06
C LYS A 72 5.55 0.89 10.93
N ASP A 73 6.38 1.77 11.48
CA ASP A 73 7.83 1.62 11.40
C ASP A 73 8.33 0.36 12.09
N GLU A 74 7.59 -0.15 13.09
CA GLU A 74 7.90 -1.42 13.75
C GLU A 74 7.84 -2.60 12.76
N SER A 75 7.13 -2.45 11.64
CA SER A 75 7.06 -3.49 10.61
C SER A 75 8.38 -3.81 9.94
N ARG A 76 9.33 -2.85 9.94
CA ARG A 76 10.69 -3.05 9.42
C ARG A 76 11.39 -4.23 10.09
N THR A 77 11.09 -4.49 11.37
CA THR A 77 11.73 -5.55 12.16
C THR A 77 11.48 -6.96 11.63
N PHE A 78 10.34 -7.19 10.98
CA PHE A 78 10.01 -8.48 10.37
C PHE A 78 10.08 -8.46 8.84
N ILE A 79 10.00 -7.28 8.20
CA ILE A 79 10.16 -7.11 6.75
C ILE A 79 11.60 -7.38 6.31
N LYS A 80 12.60 -7.08 7.14
CA LYS A 80 14.02 -7.31 6.82
C LYS A 80 14.34 -8.75 6.39
N ASP A 81 13.55 -9.71 6.87
CA ASP A 81 13.75 -11.13 6.62
C ASP A 81 13.03 -11.60 5.33
N TRP A 82 12.26 -10.73 4.67
CA TRP A 82 11.48 -11.09 3.47
C TRP A 82 12.34 -11.17 2.21
N LEU A 83 13.39 -10.35 2.12
CA LEU A 83 14.35 -10.38 1.02
C LEU A 83 15.78 -10.19 1.55
N PRO A 84 16.40 -11.25 2.10
CA PRO A 84 17.71 -11.15 2.74
C PRO A 84 18.79 -10.58 1.81
N GLY A 85 19.53 -9.59 2.30
CA GLY A 85 20.62 -8.94 1.55
C GLY A 85 20.19 -7.78 0.63
N ALA A 86 18.89 -7.53 0.49
CA ALA A 86 18.35 -6.43 -0.32
C ALA A 86 18.02 -5.16 0.50
N ASN A 87 18.07 -5.24 1.84
CA ASN A 87 17.67 -4.17 2.78
C ASN A 87 16.28 -3.61 2.44
N ILE A 88 15.34 -4.50 2.12
CA ILE A 88 14.01 -4.12 1.64
C ILE A 88 13.22 -3.29 2.66
N GLU A 89 13.52 -3.52 3.95
CA GLU A 89 12.98 -2.77 5.08
C GLU A 89 13.32 -1.29 5.06
N ASP A 90 14.28 -0.82 4.26
CA ASP A 90 14.58 0.61 4.11
C ASP A 90 13.54 1.31 3.21
N TYR A 91 12.90 0.56 2.31
CA TYR A 91 12.07 1.09 1.24
C TYR A 91 10.57 0.88 1.45
N ILE A 92 10.18 -0.13 2.22
CA ILE A 92 8.78 -0.48 2.46
C ILE A 92 8.47 -0.62 3.94
N VAL A 93 7.20 -0.37 4.26
CA VAL A 93 6.60 -0.62 5.57
C VAL A 93 5.18 -1.13 5.39
N SER A 94 4.64 -1.80 6.40
CA SER A 94 3.20 -2.02 6.48
C SER A 94 2.49 -0.73 6.92
N ALA A 95 1.31 -0.46 6.36
CA ALA A 95 0.46 0.65 6.77
C ALA A 95 -0.98 0.19 6.98
N ILE A 96 -1.66 0.87 7.92
CA ILE A 96 -3.11 0.78 8.06
C ILE A 96 -3.74 1.87 7.20
N ILE A 97 -4.59 1.46 6.27
CA ILE A 97 -5.28 2.35 5.32
C ILE A 97 -6.75 2.36 5.70
N LYS A 98 -7.28 3.52 6.08
CA LYS A 98 -8.70 3.70 6.42
C LYS A 98 -9.28 4.85 5.60
N ALA A 99 -10.50 4.66 5.10
CA ALA A 99 -11.24 5.69 4.38
C ALA A 99 -12.75 5.45 4.47
N VAL A 100 -13.56 6.48 4.26
CA VAL A 100 -15.03 6.44 4.44
C VAL A 100 -15.73 6.82 3.13
N LYS A 101 -16.74 6.03 2.76
CA LYS A 101 -17.72 6.42 1.75
C LYS A 101 -18.72 7.38 2.39
N PRO A 102 -18.82 8.65 1.95
CA PRO A 102 -19.76 9.60 2.52
C PRO A 102 -21.21 9.13 2.38
#